data_AF-A0A8C5Q4F9-F1
#
_entry.id   AF-A0A8C5Q4F9-F1
#
_cell.length_a   1.000
_cell.length_b   1.000
_cell.length_c   1.000
_cell.angle_alpha   90.00
_cell.angle_beta   90.00
_cell.angle_gamma   90.00
#
_symmetry.space_group_name_H-M   'P 1'
#
loop_
_entity.id
_entity.type
_entity.pdbx_description
1 polymer ?
#
loop_
_entity_poly.entity_id
_entity_poly.type
_entity_poly.pdbx_seq_one_letter_code
_entity_poly.pdbx_strand_id
1 'polypeptide(L)'
;MSYYFDRDDVALKSFSKYFLHQSQEEQEHAEKLMKLQNQHGGKIFLHDVRNPKRDEWGNGLEDLDCALQLEKNINQSLLDLHKLSMHRNDPHLCDFLERHYLDKQVKSMQVKSAGWGHLPMAWRSTSFPCWIRIIL
;
A
#
# COMPACT_ATOMS: atom_id res chain seq x y z
N MET A 1 1.83 10.16 3.37
CA MET A 1 1.91 9.37 4.62
C MET A 1 3.24 9.53 5.34
N SER A 2 4.39 9.06 4.83
CA SER A 2 5.67 9.11 5.58
C SER A 2 6.01 10.50 6.17
N TYR A 3 6.08 11.53 5.32
CA TYR A 3 6.40 12.90 5.75
C TYR A 3 5.34 13.53 6.66
N TYR A 4 4.08 13.08 6.62
CA TYR A 4 3.06 13.54 7.56
C TYR A 4 3.39 13.09 8.98
N PHE A 5 3.79 11.83 9.16
CA PHE A 5 4.18 11.28 10.47
C PHE A 5 5.53 11.79 10.99
N ASP A 6 6.34 12.42 10.13
CA ASP A 6 7.61 13.02 10.50
C ASP A 6 7.48 14.48 10.96
N ARG A 7 6.30 15.10 10.79
CA ARG A 7 6.04 16.44 11.30
C ARG A 7 6.20 16.50 12.82
N ASP A 8 6.59 17.66 13.31
CA ASP A 8 6.80 17.93 14.74
C ASP A 8 5.51 17.82 15.57
N ASP A 9 4.36 18.14 14.98
CA ASP A 9 3.03 18.04 15.60
C ASP A 9 2.41 16.63 15.61
N VAL A 10 2.96 15.68 14.85
CA VAL A 10 2.53 14.27 14.82
C VAL A 10 3.55 13.35 15.50
N ALA A 11 4.83 13.51 15.16
CA ALA A 11 6.00 12.88 15.78
C ALA A 11 6.00 11.33 15.87
N LEU A 12 5.35 10.62 14.93
CA LEU A 12 5.33 9.14 14.89
C LEU A 12 6.41 8.56 13.97
N LYS A 13 7.67 8.68 14.39
CA LYS A 13 8.86 8.29 13.59
C LYS A 13 8.84 6.85 13.06
N SER A 14 8.29 5.90 13.82
CA SER A 14 8.18 4.50 13.37
C SER A 14 7.22 4.35 12.19
N PHE A 15 6.10 5.08 12.20
CA PHE A 15 5.15 5.11 11.09
C PHE A 15 5.74 5.81 9.87
N SER A 16 6.45 6.93 10.10
CA SER A 16 7.19 7.62 9.04
C SER A 16 8.16 6.68 8.30
N LYS A 17 9.01 5.95 9.06
CA LYS A 17 9.95 4.95 8.50
C LYS A 17 9.24 3.81 7.77
N TYR A 18 8.17 3.27 8.34
CA TYR A 18 7.40 2.21 7.72
C TYR A 18 6.84 2.63 6.35
N PHE A 19 6.16 3.78 6.29
CA PHE A 19 5.58 4.27 5.04
C PHE A 19 6.64 4.72 4.02
N LEU A 20 7.80 5.16 4.46
CA LEU A 20 8.93 5.44 3.57
C LEU A 20 9.42 4.16 2.90
N HIS A 21 9.62 3.09 3.68
CA HIS A 21 10.00 1.79 3.15
C HIS A 21 8.97 1.24 2.16
N GLN A 22 7.68 1.31 2.51
CA GLN A 22 6.61 0.90 1.60
C GLN A 22 6.64 1.69 0.28
N SER A 23 6.89 3.00 0.34
CA SER A 23 7.02 3.81 -0.88
C SER A 23 8.20 3.38 -1.77
N GLN A 24 9.31 2.96 -1.18
CA GLN A 24 10.48 2.47 -1.91
C GLN A 24 10.21 1.10 -2.54
N GLU A 25 9.57 0.18 -1.81
CA GLU A 25 9.18 -1.12 -2.34
C GLU A 25 8.21 -0.99 -3.54
N GLU A 26 7.24 -0.09 -3.47
CA GLU A 26 6.32 0.16 -4.57
C GLU A 26 6.98 0.82 -5.79
N GLN A 27 8.01 1.66 -5.57
CA GLN A 27 8.82 2.18 -6.66
C GLN A 27 9.58 1.03 -7.36
N GLU A 28 10.19 0.12 -6.61
CA GLU A 28 10.84 -1.06 -7.19
C GLU A 28 9.86 -1.95 -7.97
N HIS A 29 8.61 -2.08 -7.47
CA HIS A 29 7.54 -2.78 -8.17
C HIS A 29 7.18 -2.12 -9.51
N ALA A 30 7.10 -0.79 -9.56
CA ALA A 30 6.86 -0.06 -10.80
C ALA A 30 8.02 -0.23 -11.80
N GLU A 31 9.27 -0.14 -11.34
CA GLU A 31 10.46 -0.32 -12.18
C GLU A 31 10.55 -1.74 -12.76
N LYS A 32 10.15 -2.76 -12.00
CA LYS A 32 10.08 -4.15 -12.50
C LYS A 32 9.08 -4.31 -13.64
N LEU A 33 7.91 -3.68 -13.57
CA LEU A 33 6.94 -3.68 -14.67
C LEU A 33 7.50 -2.97 -15.91
N MET A 34 8.19 -1.83 -15.74
CA MET A 34 8.84 -1.14 -16.85
C MET A 34 9.92 -2.01 -17.51
N LYS A 35 10.74 -2.71 -16.71
CA LYS A 35 11.74 -3.65 -17.23
C LYS A 35 11.10 -4.80 -18.00
N LEU A 36 10.03 -5.39 -17.47
CA LEU A 36 9.28 -6.45 -18.16
C LEU A 36 8.75 -5.95 -19.51
N GLN A 37 8.14 -4.77 -19.55
CA GLN A 37 7.62 -4.16 -20.78
C GLN A 37 8.72 -4.03 -21.84
N ASN A 38 9.91 -3.56 -21.46
CA ASN A 38 11.05 -3.46 -22.37
C ASN A 38 11.57 -4.84 -22.83
N GLN A 39 11.59 -5.85 -21.95
CA GLN A 39 12.00 -7.22 -22.29
C GLN A 39 11.09 -7.87 -23.33
N HIS A 40 9.79 -7.56 -23.26
CA HIS A 40 8.80 -8.04 -24.23
C HIS A 40 8.78 -7.23 -25.54
N GLY A 41 9.70 -6.26 -25.68
CA GLY A 41 9.75 -5.35 -26.85
C GLY A 41 8.61 -4.33 -26.88
N GLY A 42 7.88 -4.19 -25.77
CA GLY A 42 6.81 -3.22 -25.61
C GLY A 42 7.34 -1.79 -25.48
N LYS A 43 6.48 -0.81 -25.74
CA LYS A 43 6.77 0.61 -25.50
C LYS A 43 6.14 1.02 -24.18
N ILE A 44 6.87 1.82 -23.41
CA ILE A 44 6.39 2.41 -22.15
C ILE A 44 5.77 3.76 -22.49
N PHE A 45 4.49 3.93 -22.14
CA PHE A 45 3.80 5.22 -22.19
C PHE A 45 3.48 5.63 -20.76
N LEU A 46 4.11 6.72 -20.30
CA LEU A 46 3.91 7.24 -18.95
C LEU A 46 2.73 8.22 -18.93
N HIS A 47 1.96 8.18 -17.86
CA HIS A 47 0.86 9.09 -17.57
C HIS A 47 1.11 9.81 -16.25
N ASP A 48 0.41 10.91 -16.03
CA ASP A 48 0.51 11.70 -14.82
C ASP A 48 0.14 10.89 -13.57
N VAL A 49 1.03 10.89 -12.59
CA VAL A 49 0.76 10.35 -11.26
C VAL A 49 -0.04 11.38 -10.49
N ARG A 50 -1.29 11.03 -10.14
CA ARG A 50 -2.17 11.92 -9.39
C ARG A 50 -1.67 12.09 -7.97
N ASN A 51 -1.84 13.31 -7.45
CA ASN A 51 -1.62 13.58 -6.04
C ASN A 51 -2.52 12.67 -5.17
N PRO A 52 -2.08 12.34 -3.95
CA PRO A 52 -2.94 11.66 -2.97
C PRO A 52 -4.26 12.43 -2.75
N LYS A 53 -5.32 11.71 -2.37
CA LYS A 53 -6.65 12.32 -2.16
C LYS A 53 -6.71 13.29 -0.96
N ARG A 54 -5.73 13.20 -0.05
CA ARG A 54 -5.66 13.99 1.18
C ARG A 54 -4.19 14.27 1.53
N ASP A 55 -3.95 15.44 2.09
CA ASP A 55 -2.64 15.86 2.60
C ASP A 55 -2.53 15.66 4.11
N GLU A 56 -3.67 15.72 4.81
CA GLU A 56 -3.83 15.44 6.23
C GLU A 56 -4.33 14.00 6.42
N TRP A 57 -3.65 13.25 7.26
CA TRP A 57 -3.80 11.80 7.35
C TRP A 57 -4.39 11.35 8.70
N GLY A 58 -4.67 12.28 9.62
CA GLY A 58 -5.43 12.03 10.84
C GLY A 58 -4.67 11.15 11.84
N ASN A 59 -5.35 10.16 12.42
CA ASN A 59 -4.74 9.20 13.34
C ASN A 59 -4.14 8.00 12.58
N GLY A 60 -3.16 7.32 13.18
CA GLY A 60 -2.47 6.20 12.55
C GLY A 60 -3.36 5.01 12.14
N LEU A 61 -4.57 4.87 12.70
CA LEU A 61 -5.51 3.81 12.32
C LEU A 61 -6.24 4.11 11.01
N GLU A 62 -6.71 5.35 10.83
CA GLU A 62 -7.35 5.81 9.59
C GLU A 62 -6.40 5.73 8.38
N ASP A 63 -5.11 5.82 8.62
CA ASP A 63 -4.08 5.65 7.60
C ASP A 63 -3.77 4.22 7.24
N LEU A 64 -3.73 3.35 8.23
CA LEU A 64 -3.58 1.92 7.96
C LEU A 64 -4.77 1.39 7.16
N ASP A 65 -5.99 1.88 7.42
CA ASP A 65 -7.15 1.51 6.61
C ASP A 65 -7.04 2.08 5.18
N CYS A 66 -6.64 3.35 5.02
CA CYS A 66 -6.42 3.91 3.68
C CYS A 66 -5.33 3.16 2.91
N ALA A 67 -4.23 2.80 3.57
CA ALA A 67 -3.16 2.00 2.98
C ALA A 67 -3.64 0.59 2.60
N LEU A 68 -4.45 -0.04 3.45
CA LEU A 68 -5.06 -1.35 3.18
C LEU A 68 -6.00 -1.29 1.97
N GLN A 69 -6.81 -0.24 1.85
CA GLN A 69 -7.67 -0.04 0.67
C GLN A 69 -6.86 0.17 -0.60
N LEU A 70 -5.75 0.91 -0.53
CA LEU A 70 -4.86 1.09 -1.67
C LEU A 70 -4.27 -0.26 -2.14
N GLU A 71 -3.79 -1.08 -1.20
CA GLU A 71 -3.26 -2.42 -1.54
C GLU A 71 -4.32 -3.34 -2.14
N LYS A 72 -5.55 -3.32 -1.62
CA LYS A 72 -6.66 -4.09 -2.21
C LYS A 72 -6.91 -3.69 -3.66
N ASN A 73 -6.88 -2.39 -3.96
CA ASN A 73 -7.08 -1.89 -5.33
C ASN A 73 -5.92 -2.29 -6.26
N ILE A 74 -4.67 -2.24 -5.78
CA ILE A 74 -3.49 -2.69 -6.53
C ILE A 74 -3.59 -4.20 -6.78
N ASN A 75 -3.90 -5.00 -5.75
CA ASN A 75 -4.08 -6.44 -5.88
C ASN A 75 -5.19 -6.80 -6.86
N GLN A 76 -6.33 -6.09 -6.82
CA GLN A 76 -7.41 -6.30 -7.78
C GLN A 76 -6.95 -6.02 -9.22
N SER A 77 -6.21 -4.91 -9.43
CA SER A 77 -5.65 -4.57 -10.73
C SER A 77 -4.67 -5.63 -11.25
N LEU A 78 -3.84 -6.19 -10.36
CA LEU A 78 -2.92 -7.28 -10.68
C LEU A 78 -3.65 -8.59 -11.04
N LEU A 79 -4.72 -8.92 -10.32
CA LEU A 79 -5.56 -10.08 -10.63
C LEU A 79 -6.25 -9.93 -11.99
N ASP A 80 -6.72 -8.73 -12.32
CA ASP A 80 -7.36 -8.49 -13.61
C ASP A 80 -6.33 -8.50 -14.76
N LEU A 81 -5.10 -8.03 -14.52
CA LEU A 81 -3.99 -8.19 -15.46
C LEU A 81 -3.62 -9.67 -15.65
N HIS A 82 -3.58 -10.45 -14.58
CA HIS A 82 -3.31 -11.89 -14.63
C HIS A 82 -4.39 -12.67 -15.39
N LYS A 83 -5.67 -12.36 -15.17
CA LYS A 83 -6.77 -12.91 -15.99
C LYS A 83 -6.58 -12.56 -17.47
N LEU A 84 -6.21 -11.32 -17.77
CA LEU A 84 -5.97 -10.89 -19.14
C LEU A 84 -4.81 -11.66 -19.78
N SER A 85 -3.70 -11.87 -19.06
CA SER A 85 -2.57 -12.66 -19.57
C SER A 85 -2.94 -14.12 -19.80
N MET A 86 -3.75 -14.72 -18.91
CA MET A 86 -4.31 -16.05 -19.12
C MET A 86 -5.17 -16.11 -20.39
N HIS A 87 -6.09 -15.16 -20.58
CA HIS A 87 -6.93 -15.09 -21.78
C HIS A 87 -6.13 -14.89 -23.08
N ARG A 88 -4.99 -14.21 -22.99
CA ARG A 88 -4.07 -13.99 -24.13
C ARG A 88 -3.08 -15.14 -24.33
N ASN A 89 -3.14 -16.18 -23.50
CA ASN A 89 -2.18 -17.28 -23.49
C ASN A 89 -0.73 -16.78 -23.42
N ASP A 90 -0.43 -15.91 -22.45
CA ASP A 90 0.94 -15.47 -22.13
C ASP A 90 1.40 -16.10 -20.80
N PRO A 91 2.04 -17.29 -20.83
CA PRO A 91 2.49 -17.97 -19.62
C PRO A 91 3.60 -17.21 -18.90
N HIS A 92 4.41 -16.44 -19.63
CA HIS A 92 5.54 -15.71 -19.04
C HIS A 92 5.04 -14.55 -18.18
N LEU A 93 4.03 -13.80 -18.65
CA LEU A 93 3.42 -12.74 -17.87
C LEU A 93 2.65 -13.30 -16.66
N CYS A 94 1.93 -14.42 -16.81
CA CYS A 94 1.27 -15.08 -15.67
C CYS A 94 2.27 -15.44 -14.56
N ASP A 95 3.35 -16.15 -14.92
CA ASP A 95 4.39 -16.59 -13.98
C ASP A 95 5.10 -15.41 -13.31
N PHE A 96 5.38 -14.34 -14.07
CA PHE A 96 5.98 -13.12 -13.55
C PHE A 96 5.09 -12.45 -12.48
N LEU A 97 3.79 -12.34 -12.73
CA LEU A 97 2.84 -11.72 -11.79
C LEU A 97 2.67 -12.56 -10.52
N GLU A 98 2.60 -13.88 -10.65
CA GLU A 98 2.51 -14.82 -9.52
C GLU A 98 3.73 -14.73 -8.61
N ARG A 99 4.94 -14.82 -9.19
CA ARG A 99 6.21 -14.84 -8.43
C ARG A 99 6.54 -13.52 -7.76
N HIS A 100 6.31 -12.41 -8.45
CA HIS A 100 6.83 -11.11 -8.01
C HIS A 100 5.80 -10.23 -7.30
N TYR A 101 4.50 -10.44 -7.52
CA TYR A 101 3.45 -9.54 -7.04
C TYR A 101 2.39 -10.23 -6.18
N LEU A 102 1.70 -11.26 -6.70
CA LEU A 102 0.51 -11.82 -6.04
C LEU A 102 0.83 -12.40 -4.65
N ASP A 103 1.93 -13.15 -4.51
CA ASP A 103 2.31 -13.75 -3.24
C ASP A 103 2.74 -12.70 -2.19
N LYS A 104 3.31 -11.58 -2.65
CA LYS A 104 3.67 -10.45 -1.80
C LYS A 104 2.45 -9.65 -1.36
N GLN A 105 1.48 -9.47 -2.25
CA GLN A 105 0.26 -8.70 -1.98
C GLN A 105 -0.57 -9.34 -0.88
N VAL A 106 -0.73 -10.67 -0.89
CA VAL A 106 -1.42 -11.39 0.19
C VAL A 106 -0.74 -11.17 1.54
N LYS A 107 0.60 -11.21 1.58
CA LYS A 107 1.38 -10.96 2.81
C LYS A 107 1.28 -9.50 3.27
N SER A 108 1.36 -8.54 2.36
CA SER A 108 1.22 -7.10 2.64
C SER A 108 -0.16 -6.78 3.22
N MET A 109 -1.23 -7.31 2.61
CA MET A 109 -2.60 -7.16 3.12
C MET A 109 -2.77 -7.83 4.48
N GLN A 110 -2.22 -9.03 4.70
CA GLN A 110 -2.25 -9.69 6.01
C GLN A 110 -1.57 -8.83 7.07
N VAL A 111 -0.38 -8.29 6.82
CA VAL A 111 0.33 -7.42 7.77
C VAL A 111 -0.46 -6.15 8.06
N LYS A 112 -1.02 -5.49 7.05
CA LYS A 112 -1.82 -4.26 7.21
C LYS A 112 -3.14 -4.52 7.93
N SER A 113 -3.76 -5.68 7.71
CA SER A 113 -4.94 -6.15 8.46
C SER A 113 -4.61 -6.65 9.88
N ALA A 114 -3.41 -7.17 10.12
CA ALA A 114 -2.95 -7.66 11.43
C ALA A 114 -2.31 -6.56 12.28
N GLY A 115 -1.95 -5.41 11.69
CA GLY A 115 -1.62 -4.18 12.41
C GLY A 115 -2.70 -3.75 13.41
N TRP A 116 -3.95 -4.21 13.20
CA TRP A 116 -5.06 -4.08 14.15
C TRP A 116 -4.89 -4.91 15.44
N GLY A 117 -4.06 -5.96 15.43
CA GLY A 117 -3.84 -6.92 16.51
C GLY A 117 -2.51 -6.78 17.24
N HIS A 118 -1.42 -6.50 16.51
CA HIS A 118 -0.03 -6.57 17.03
C HIS A 118 0.58 -5.24 17.47
N LEU A 119 -0.14 -4.11 17.33
CA LEU A 119 0.29 -2.85 17.93
C LEU A 119 0.39 -3.04 19.46
N PRO A 120 1.53 -2.71 20.10
CA PRO A 120 1.66 -2.79 21.56
C PRO A 120 0.50 -2.04 22.22
N MET A 121 -0.03 -2.50 23.35
CA MET A 121 -1.13 -1.82 24.07
C MET A 121 -0.90 -0.30 24.28
N ALA A 122 0.36 0.16 24.30
CA ALA A 122 0.74 1.57 24.30
C ALA A 122 0.23 2.39 23.09
N TRP A 123 0.03 1.76 21.94
CA TRP A 123 -0.52 2.37 20.72
C TRP A 123 -2.04 2.21 20.61
N ARG A 124 -2.67 1.36 21.43
CA ARG A 124 -4.12 1.40 21.68
C ARG A 124 -4.51 2.52 22.65
N SER A 125 -3.53 3.17 23.28
CA SER A 125 -3.69 4.07 24.43
C SER A 125 -3.24 5.52 24.17
N THR A 126 -3.28 6.01 22.93
CA THR A 126 -3.36 7.46 22.67
C THR A 126 -4.81 7.88 22.44
N SER A 127 -5.68 7.42 23.33
CA SER A 127 -6.80 8.19 23.80
C SER A 127 -6.94 7.87 25.28
N PHE A 128 -7.17 8.90 26.09
CA PHE A 128 -7.81 8.95 27.41
C PHE A 128 -7.06 9.93 28.33
N PRO A 129 -7.78 10.86 29.02
CA PRO A 129 -9.13 10.64 29.57
C PRO A 129 -10.24 11.61 29.10
N CYS A 130 -11.34 10.99 28.67
CA CYS A 130 -12.73 11.20 29.11
C CYS A 130 -13.18 12.61 29.49
N TRP A 131 -14.05 13.23 28.67
CA TRP A 131 -15.29 13.87 29.17
C TRP A 131 -16.44 13.67 28.16
N ILE A 132 -17.35 12.74 28.49
CA ILE A 132 -18.81 12.81 28.36
C ILE A 132 -19.44 13.08 26.95
N ARG A 133 -19.90 11.98 26.34
CA ARG A 133 -21.32 11.64 26.07
C ARG A 133 -22.08 12.35 24.91
N ILE A 134 -22.84 11.51 24.20
CA ILE A 134 -24.21 11.67 23.65
C ILE A 134 -24.31 11.60 22.11
N ILE A 135 -24.88 10.47 21.67
CA ILE A 135 -25.90 10.27 20.61
C ILE A 135 -25.95 11.35 19.51
N LEU A 136 -25.52 10.97 18.30
CA LEU A 136 -26.32 10.82 17.08
C LEU A 136 -25.53 10.04 16.03
#